data_AF-A0A537FC87-F1
#
_entry.id   AF-A0A537FC87-F1
#
_cell.length_a   1.000
_cell.length_b   1.000
_cell.length_c   1.000
_cell.angle_alpha   90.00
_cell.angle_beta   90.00
_cell.angle_gamma   90.00
#
_symmetry.space_group_name_H-M   'P 1'
#
loop_
_entity.id
_entity.type
_entity.pdbx_description
1 polymer ?
#
loop_
_entity_poly.entity_id
_entity_poly.type
_entity_poly.pdbx_seq_one_letter_code
_entity_poly.pdbx_strand_id
1 'polypeptide(L)'
;MKDPWTQDFSNRLEQAISLDWEYRSLKSPKWGPGFQSIDSNLYRAEYAGLFLGILVCLVWRGAELAGGAATIYWGSIVFWLILPDLVSFIPIGLFSKGGSWPSWGARLYNSFHSAVVCGLVFVISWFLLQTVYLPLLAWFGHIAADRAVGFYLRSQPVSRQDAA
;
A
#
# COMPACT_ATOMS: atom_id res chain seq x y z
N MET A 1 -53.35 6.79 6.36
CA MET A 1 -52.73 6.89 5.02
C MET A 1 -51.42 7.62 5.21
N LYS A 2 -50.27 7.01 4.90
CA LYS A 2 -48.97 7.70 4.99
C LYS A 2 -48.89 8.70 3.84
N ASP A 3 -48.35 9.89 4.10
CA ASP A 3 -48.26 10.90 3.05
C ASP A 3 -47.30 10.43 1.94
N PRO A 4 -47.56 10.77 0.67
CA PRO A 4 -46.75 10.29 -0.45
C PRO A 4 -45.29 10.77 -0.42
N TRP A 5 -45.01 11.90 0.22
CA TRP A 5 -43.68 12.52 0.27
C TRP A 5 -42.77 11.84 1.29
N THR A 6 -43.29 11.47 2.45
CA THR A 6 -42.53 10.71 3.46
C THR A 6 -42.21 9.31 2.97
N GLN A 7 -43.08 8.72 2.16
CA GLN A 7 -42.83 7.42 1.55
C GLN A 7 -41.72 7.48 0.48
N ASP A 8 -41.73 8.48 -0.42
CA ASP A 8 -40.66 8.65 -1.43
C ASP A 8 -39.29 8.92 -0.78
N PHE A 9 -39.25 9.77 0.25
CA PHE A 9 -38.02 10.05 0.98
C PHE A 9 -37.46 8.79 1.69
N SER A 10 -38.33 8.01 2.33
CA SER A 10 -37.91 6.75 2.97
C SER A 10 -37.35 5.74 1.95
N ASN A 11 -38.01 5.59 0.81
CA ASN A 11 -37.56 4.68 -0.25
C ASN A 11 -36.20 5.13 -0.82
N ARG A 12 -36.00 6.44 -1.03
CA ARG A 12 -34.72 6.99 -1.50
C ARG A 12 -33.59 6.80 -0.49
N LEU A 13 -33.86 6.95 0.81
CA LEU A 13 -32.90 6.69 1.87
C LEU A 13 -32.53 5.22 1.96
N GLU A 14 -33.51 4.32 1.91
CA GLU A 14 -33.27 2.87 1.92
C GLU A 14 -32.44 2.45 0.71
N GLN A 15 -32.74 3.02 -0.46
CA GLN A 15 -31.99 2.74 -1.70
C GLN A 15 -30.56 3.30 -1.65
N ALA A 16 -30.36 4.49 -1.06
CA ALA A 16 -29.02 5.05 -0.86
C ALA A 16 -28.19 4.24 0.16
N ILE A 17 -28.82 3.77 1.24
CA ILE A 17 -28.19 2.91 2.25
C ILE A 17 -27.88 1.52 1.67
N SER A 18 -28.78 0.95 0.87
CA SER A 18 -28.54 -0.35 0.23
C SER A 18 -27.40 -0.27 -0.77
N LEU A 19 -27.33 0.80 -1.56
CA LEU A 19 -26.23 1.04 -2.49
C LEU A 19 -24.90 1.29 -1.78
N ASP A 20 -24.88 2.04 -0.67
CA ASP A 20 -23.66 2.23 0.14
C ASP A 20 -23.18 0.92 0.77
N TRP A 21 -24.11 0.12 1.30
CA TRP A 21 -23.81 -1.19 1.88
C TRP A 21 -23.27 -2.17 0.84
N GLU A 22 -23.94 -2.30 -0.30
CA GLU A 22 -23.53 -3.17 -1.40
C GLU A 22 -22.17 -2.73 -1.96
N TYR A 23 -21.94 -1.42 -2.09
CA TYR A 23 -20.67 -0.85 -2.53
C TYR A 23 -19.52 -1.09 -1.53
N ARG A 24 -19.76 -1.00 -0.22
CA ARG A 24 -18.75 -1.36 0.81
C ARG A 24 -18.49 -2.86 0.84
N SER A 25 -19.52 -3.68 0.65
CA SER A 25 -19.40 -5.15 0.62
C SER A 25 -18.58 -5.66 -0.58
N LEU A 26 -18.52 -4.88 -1.67
CA LEU A 26 -17.70 -5.16 -2.85
C LEU A 26 -16.23 -4.77 -2.68
N LYS A 27 -15.87 -3.94 -1.69
CA LYS A 27 -14.50 -3.45 -1.48
C LYS A 27 -13.65 -4.28 -0.53
N SER A 28 -14.28 -4.99 0.41
CA SER A 28 -13.54 -5.84 1.35
C SER A 28 -13.48 -7.29 0.86
N PRO A 29 -12.30 -7.93 0.83
CA PRO A 29 -12.21 -9.37 0.63
C PRO A 29 -13.08 -10.08 1.68
N LYS A 30 -13.96 -11.00 1.26
CA LYS A 30 -14.89 -11.76 2.13
C LYS A 30 -14.20 -12.76 3.10
N TRP A 31 -12.89 -12.68 3.27
CA TRP A 31 -12.12 -13.61 4.10
C TRP A 31 -11.54 -12.90 5.33
N GLY A 32 -11.85 -13.44 6.50
CA GLY A 32 -11.39 -12.95 7.80
C GLY A 32 -12.44 -12.13 8.57
N PRO A 33 -12.24 -11.89 9.87
CA PRO A 33 -13.10 -11.02 10.66
C PRO A 33 -13.12 -9.60 10.07
N GLY A 34 -14.28 -8.92 10.08
CA GLY A 34 -14.42 -7.58 9.47
C GLY A 34 -13.46 -6.50 10.01
N PHE A 35 -12.91 -6.69 11.22
CA PHE A 35 -11.87 -5.84 11.79
C PHE A 35 -10.47 -6.06 11.19
N GLN A 36 -10.25 -7.11 10.42
CA GLN A 36 -9.03 -7.35 9.62
C GLN A 36 -9.23 -7.02 8.14
N SER A 37 -10.37 -6.42 7.77
CA SER A 37 -10.54 -5.89 6.42
C SER A 37 -9.48 -4.82 6.13
N ILE A 38 -9.09 -4.74 4.86
CA ILE A 38 -8.07 -3.81 4.39
C ILE A 38 -8.43 -2.34 4.70
N ASP A 39 -9.71 -2.03 4.82
CA ASP A 39 -10.24 -0.69 5.12
C ASP A 39 -10.38 -0.41 6.62
N SER A 40 -10.02 -1.35 7.50
CA SER A 40 -10.23 -1.20 8.95
C SER A 40 -9.17 -0.31 9.62
N ASN A 41 -9.58 0.40 10.67
CA ASN A 41 -8.64 1.19 11.49
C ASN A 41 -7.63 0.29 12.22
N LEU A 42 -8.00 -0.95 12.56
CA LEU A 42 -7.08 -1.88 13.22
C LEU A 42 -5.98 -2.34 12.27
N TYR A 43 -6.33 -2.68 11.03
CA TYR A 43 -5.36 -3.00 9.98
C TYR A 43 -4.36 -1.84 9.79
N ARG A 44 -4.87 -0.61 9.69
CA ARG A 44 -4.02 0.58 9.58
C ARG A 44 -3.13 0.79 10.81
N ALA A 45 -3.65 0.53 12.01
CA ALA A 45 -2.90 0.64 13.26
C ALA A 45 -1.79 -0.42 13.36
N GLU A 46 -2.04 -1.65 12.91
CA GLU A 46 -1.02 -2.71 12.83
C GLU A 46 0.14 -2.28 11.94
N TYR A 47 -0.15 -1.75 10.74
CA TYR A 47 0.87 -1.24 9.85
C TYR A 47 1.58 0.01 10.37
N ALA A 48 0.88 0.89 11.10
CA ALA A 48 1.52 2.00 11.79
C ALA A 48 2.51 1.50 12.86
N GLY A 49 2.11 0.49 13.64
CA GLY A 49 2.99 -0.17 14.62
C GLY A 49 4.21 -0.81 13.97
N LEU A 50 4.02 -1.53 12.85
CA LEU A 50 5.12 -2.09 12.05
C LEU A 50 6.07 -1.00 11.55
N PHE A 51 5.54 0.07 10.96
CA PHE A 51 6.33 1.20 10.49
C PHE A 51 7.18 1.82 11.62
N LEU A 52 6.56 2.09 12.78
CA LEU A 52 7.27 2.64 13.94
C LEU A 52 8.34 1.68 14.47
N GLY A 53 8.05 0.39 14.56
CA GLY A 53 9.02 -0.61 14.99
C GLY A 53 10.25 -0.70 14.07
N ILE A 54 10.01 -0.66 12.75
CA ILE A 54 11.08 -0.61 11.74
C ILE A 54 11.91 0.66 11.89
N LEU A 55 11.25 1.81 12.04
CA LEU A 55 11.92 3.09 12.19
C LEU A 55 12.83 3.10 13.43
N VAL A 56 12.32 2.64 14.58
CA VAL A 56 13.11 2.51 15.81
C VAL A 56 14.29 1.58 15.61
N CYS A 57 14.09 0.41 14.98
CA CYS A 57 15.16 -0.55 14.68
C CYS A 57 16.26 0.07 13.81
N LEU A 58 15.88 0.72 12.71
CA LEU A 58 16.82 1.33 11.77
C LEU A 58 17.61 2.47 12.42
N VAL A 59 16.94 3.30 13.22
CA VAL A 59 17.57 4.42 13.93
C VAL A 59 18.53 3.93 15.01
N TRP A 60 18.10 2.96 15.81
CA TRP A 60 18.95 2.35 16.83
C TRP A 60 20.24 1.81 16.22
N ARG A 61 20.13 1.02 15.16
CA ARG A 61 21.29 0.42 14.48
C ARG A 61 22.17 1.46 13.78
N GLY A 62 21.58 2.52 13.26
CA GLY A 62 22.33 3.63 12.67
C GLY A 62 23.11 4.45 13.71
N ALA A 63 22.59 4.58 14.94
CA ALA A 63 23.23 5.33 16.02
C ALA A 63 24.52 4.67 16.55
N GLU A 64 24.67 3.36 16.34
CA GLU A 64 25.88 2.60 16.70
C GLU A 64 27.03 2.80 15.69
N LEU A 65 26.77 3.44 14.54
CA LEU A 65 27.73 3.64 13.46
C LEU A 65 28.40 5.01 13.55
N ALA A 66 29.68 5.08 13.15
CA ALA A 66 30.45 6.32 13.10
C ALA A 66 31.09 6.55 11.72
N GLY A 67 31.38 7.81 11.41
CA GLY A 67 32.11 8.22 10.21
C GLY A 67 31.42 7.78 8.91
N GLY A 68 32.21 7.37 7.92
CA GLY A 68 31.71 7.00 6.59
C GLY A 68 30.71 5.83 6.59
N ALA A 69 30.81 4.91 7.55
CA ALA A 69 29.86 3.79 7.67
C ALA A 69 28.44 4.28 7.99
N ALA A 70 28.31 5.28 8.87
CA ALA A 70 27.02 5.90 9.17
C ALA A 70 26.44 6.57 7.92
N THR A 71 27.24 7.35 7.18
CA THR A 71 26.79 8.04 5.96
C THR A 71 26.26 7.06 4.91
N ILE A 72 26.98 5.96 4.66
CA ILE A 72 26.54 4.93 3.70
C ILE A 72 25.25 4.26 4.17
N TYR A 73 25.16 3.94 5.46
CA TYR A 73 23.98 3.31 6.05
C TYR A 73 22.73 4.20 5.92
N TRP A 74 22.82 5.46 6.32
CA TRP A 74 21.70 6.41 6.23
C TRP A 74 21.33 6.73 4.79
N GLY A 75 22.32 6.90 3.90
CA GLY A 75 22.06 7.05 2.47
C GLY A 75 21.35 5.84 1.88
N SER A 76 21.73 4.62 2.29
CA SER A 76 21.05 3.39 1.88
C SER A 76 19.60 3.34 2.38
N ILE A 77 19.35 3.73 3.64
CA ILE A 77 17.98 3.80 4.18
C ILE A 77 17.12 4.74 3.34
N VAL A 78 17.59 5.96 3.08
CA VAL A 78 16.85 6.95 2.29
C VAL A 78 16.57 6.41 0.90
N PHE A 79 17.57 5.81 0.25
CA PHE A 79 17.42 5.17 -1.05
C PHE A 79 16.32 4.10 -1.04
N TRP A 80 16.38 3.13 -0.14
CA TRP A 80 15.40 2.04 -0.07
C TRP A 80 14.00 2.50 0.34
N LEU A 81 13.91 3.57 1.13
CA LEU A 81 12.64 4.18 1.50
C LEU A 81 11.93 4.77 0.28
N ILE A 82 12.64 5.55 -0.55
CA ILE A 82 12.01 6.26 -1.69
C ILE A 82 11.97 5.43 -2.99
N LEU A 83 12.76 4.36 -3.08
CA LEU A 83 12.88 3.53 -4.29
C LEU A 83 11.54 3.08 -4.88
N PRO A 84 10.54 2.61 -4.10
CA PRO A 84 9.29 2.11 -4.66
C PRO A 84 8.56 3.14 -5.51
N ASP A 85 8.56 4.38 -5.05
CA ASP A 85 7.94 5.51 -5.72
C ASP A 85 8.76 5.94 -6.93
N LEU A 86 10.09 6.04 -6.81
CA LEU A 86 10.95 6.44 -7.92
C LEU A 86 10.83 5.47 -9.10
N VAL A 87 10.91 4.16 -8.84
CA VAL A 87 10.87 3.14 -9.89
C VAL A 87 9.47 2.99 -10.47
N SER A 88 8.42 3.33 -9.71
CA SER A 88 7.05 3.26 -10.21
C SER A 88 6.65 4.54 -10.94
N PHE A 89 6.69 5.69 -10.26
CA PHE A 89 6.11 6.93 -10.76
C PHE A 89 6.92 7.60 -11.85
N ILE A 90 8.26 7.49 -11.87
CA ILE A 90 9.05 8.09 -12.95
C ILE A 90 8.71 7.42 -14.30
N PRO A 91 8.78 6.09 -14.46
CA PRO A 91 8.36 5.46 -15.71
C PRO A 91 6.88 5.68 -16.01
N ILE A 92 5.99 5.52 -15.02
CA ILE A 92 4.55 5.74 -15.24
C ILE A 92 4.28 7.16 -15.76
N GLY A 93 4.91 8.17 -15.16
CA GLY A 93 4.77 9.57 -15.56
C GLY A 93 5.27 9.81 -16.99
N LEU A 94 6.44 9.27 -17.34
CA LEU A 94 7.02 9.41 -18.69
C LEU A 94 6.16 8.78 -19.79
N PHE A 95 5.44 7.69 -19.48
CA PHE A 95 4.61 6.96 -20.44
C PHE A 95 3.11 7.22 -20.31
N SER A 96 2.69 8.12 -19.41
CA SER A 96 1.29 8.49 -19.24
C SER A 96 0.81 9.32 -20.43
N LYS A 97 -0.39 8.99 -20.95
CA LYS A 97 -1.03 9.72 -22.06
C LYS A 97 -2.39 10.22 -21.61
N GLY A 98 -2.65 11.53 -21.78
CA GLY A 98 -3.95 12.13 -21.44
C GLY A 98 -4.34 11.98 -19.95
N GLY A 99 -3.36 11.98 -19.03
CA GLY A 99 -3.62 11.80 -17.60
C GLY A 99 -3.92 10.36 -17.18
N SER A 100 -3.86 9.39 -18.11
CA SER A 100 -4.04 7.97 -17.81
C SER A 100 -2.69 7.25 -17.67
N TRP A 101 -2.63 6.33 -16.72
CA TRP A 101 -1.47 5.44 -16.56
C TRP A 101 -1.36 4.49 -17.75
N PRO A 102 -0.14 4.08 -18.14
CA PRO A 102 0.02 2.98 -19.07
C PRO A 102 -0.60 1.69 -18.51
N SER A 103 -0.99 0.77 -19.39
CA SER A 103 -1.64 -0.50 -19.00
C SER A 103 -0.79 -1.38 -18.09
N TRP A 104 0.54 -1.22 -18.12
CA TRP A 104 1.47 -1.87 -17.20
C TRP A 104 1.72 -1.10 -15.89
N GLY A 105 1.27 0.16 -15.78
CA GLY A 105 1.58 1.05 -14.68
C GLY A 105 1.17 0.51 -13.31
N ALA A 106 -0.07 0.02 -13.18
CA ALA A 106 -0.52 -0.56 -11.92
C ALA A 106 0.25 -1.84 -11.56
N ARG A 107 0.65 -2.65 -12.56
CA ARG A 107 1.48 -3.85 -12.31
C ARG A 107 2.85 -3.47 -11.79
N LEU A 108 3.50 -2.46 -12.38
CA LEU A 108 4.79 -1.96 -11.92
C LEU A 108 4.69 -1.42 -10.48
N TYR A 109 3.73 -0.52 -10.24
CA TYR A 109 3.48 0.04 -8.91
C TYR A 109 3.24 -1.07 -7.87
N ASN A 110 2.37 -2.02 -8.18
CA ASN A 110 2.02 -3.11 -7.26
C ASN A 110 3.21 -4.03 -6.96
N SER A 111 4.11 -4.27 -7.91
CA SER A 111 5.32 -5.06 -7.66
C SER A 111 6.22 -4.40 -6.62
N PHE A 112 6.41 -3.09 -6.70
CA PHE A 112 7.24 -2.35 -5.74
C PHE A 112 6.52 -2.04 -4.41
N HIS A 113 5.18 -2.10 -4.39
CA HIS A 113 4.36 -1.89 -3.19
C HIS A 113 3.81 -3.19 -2.58
N SER A 114 4.35 -4.33 -3.00
CA SER A 114 4.00 -5.66 -2.51
C SER A 114 4.95 -6.11 -1.41
N ALA A 115 4.39 -6.41 -0.23
CA ALA A 115 5.13 -7.01 0.88
C ALA A 115 5.76 -8.36 0.49
N VAL A 116 5.11 -9.12 -0.41
CA VAL A 116 5.63 -10.41 -0.88
C VAL A 116 6.89 -10.21 -1.72
N VAL A 117 6.87 -9.26 -2.66
CA VAL A 117 8.05 -8.96 -3.49
C VAL A 117 9.19 -8.43 -2.63
N CYS A 118 8.90 -7.50 -1.71
CA CYS A 118 9.89 -7.01 -0.75
C CYS A 118 10.49 -8.16 0.08
N GLY A 119 9.64 -9.07 0.58
CA GLY A 119 10.08 -10.25 1.35
C GLY A 119 10.95 -11.21 0.54
N LEU A 120 10.60 -11.46 -0.73
CA LEU A 120 11.43 -12.26 -1.63
C LEU A 120 12.80 -11.62 -1.86
N VAL A 121 12.85 -10.31 -2.12
CA VAL A 121 14.12 -9.59 -2.26
C VAL A 121 14.93 -9.66 -0.97
N PHE A 122 14.30 -9.49 0.19
CA PHE A 122 14.97 -9.63 1.48
C PHE A 122 15.61 -11.01 1.66
N VAL A 123 14.88 -12.09 1.37
CA VAL A 123 15.38 -13.47 1.48
C VAL A 123 16.54 -13.70 0.51
N ILE A 124 16.41 -13.26 -0.75
CA ILE A 124 17.47 -13.38 -1.75
C ILE A 124 18.71 -12.60 -1.32
N SER A 125 18.55 -11.36 -0.85
CA SER A 125 19.67 -10.55 -0.36
C SER A 125 20.35 -11.18 0.85
N TRP A 126 19.58 -11.72 1.81
CA TRP A 126 20.14 -12.42 2.95
C TRP A 126 20.96 -13.64 2.52
N PHE A 127 20.44 -14.43 1.59
CA PHE A 127 21.14 -15.60 1.04
C PHE A 127 22.43 -15.20 0.29
N LEU A 128 22.41 -14.12 -0.49
CA LEU A 128 23.60 -13.71 -1.26
C LEU A 128 24.67 -13.03 -0.40
N LEU A 129 24.26 -12.22 0.57
CA LEU A 129 25.17 -11.43 1.41
C LEU A 129 25.62 -12.20 2.65
N GLN A 130 24.97 -13.32 2.99
CA GLN A 130 25.19 -14.09 4.22
C GLN A 130 25.04 -13.24 5.49
N THR A 131 24.31 -12.13 5.40
CA THR A 131 24.04 -11.20 6.50
C THR A 131 22.71 -10.48 6.27
N VAL A 132 22.11 -9.97 7.34
CA VAL A 132 20.89 -9.18 7.26
C VAL A 132 21.23 -7.77 6.80
N TYR A 133 20.87 -7.44 5.57
CA TYR A 133 21.03 -6.09 5.04
C TYR A 133 19.86 -5.21 5.49
N LEU A 134 20.01 -4.65 6.71
CA LEU A 134 19.00 -3.86 7.39
C LEU A 134 18.38 -2.71 6.57
N PRO A 135 19.12 -1.98 5.70
CA PRO A 135 18.52 -0.93 4.88
C PRO A 135 17.32 -1.38 4.03
N LEU A 136 17.22 -2.66 3.65
CA LEU A 136 16.03 -3.19 2.96
C LEU A 136 14.74 -3.09 3.80
N LEU A 137 14.85 -3.04 5.13
CA LEU A 137 13.68 -2.81 5.98
C LEU A 137 13.07 -1.42 5.74
N ALA A 138 13.82 -0.45 5.21
CA ALA A 138 13.27 0.86 4.84
C ALA A 138 12.27 0.74 3.68
N TRP A 139 12.47 -0.18 2.73
CA TRP A 139 11.48 -0.49 1.69
C TRP A 139 10.21 -1.08 2.31
N PHE A 140 10.34 -2.06 3.21
CA PHE A 140 9.17 -2.58 3.91
C PHE A 140 8.48 -1.51 4.78
N GLY A 141 9.27 -0.60 5.36
CA GLY A 141 8.80 0.60 6.06
C GLY A 141 7.97 1.51 5.17
N HIS A 142 8.38 1.77 3.92
CA HIS A 142 7.57 2.51 2.93
C HIS A 142 6.21 1.85 2.71
N ILE A 143 6.20 0.53 2.46
CA ILE A 143 4.95 -0.23 2.29
C ILE A 143 4.06 -0.10 3.54
N ALA A 144 4.64 -0.22 4.74
CA ALA A 144 3.90 -0.12 5.99
C ALA A 144 3.33 1.28 6.22
N ALA A 145 4.09 2.33 5.91
CA ALA A 145 3.63 3.71 5.98
C ALA A 145 2.42 3.93 5.05
N ASP A 146 2.49 3.46 3.81
CA ASP A 146 1.38 3.51 2.85
C ASP A 146 0.11 2.86 3.41
N ARG A 147 0.22 1.65 3.96
CA ARG A 147 -0.93 0.95 4.55
C ARG A 147 -1.48 1.64 5.78
N ALA A 148 -0.63 2.24 6.61
CA ALA A 148 -1.07 3.00 7.77
C ALA A 148 -1.92 4.22 7.38
N VAL A 149 -1.55 4.91 6.29
CA VAL A 149 -2.28 6.10 5.82
C VAL A 149 -3.46 5.77 4.90
N GLY A 150 -3.64 4.51 4.52
CA GLY A 150 -4.74 4.05 3.67
C GLY A 150 -4.44 4.10 2.16
N PHE A 151 -3.17 4.11 1.78
CA PHE A 151 -2.78 3.84 0.39
C PHE A 151 -2.66 2.34 0.16
N TYR A 152 -3.18 1.88 -0.98
CA TYR A 152 -3.24 0.46 -1.31
C TYR A 152 -2.79 0.16 -2.75
N LEU A 153 -2.69 -1.14 -3.05
CA LEU A 153 -2.40 -1.62 -4.39
C LEU A 153 -3.45 -1.10 -5.37
N ARG A 154 -3.02 -0.77 -6.58
CA ARG A 154 -3.88 -0.19 -7.61
C ARG A 154 -4.51 -1.31 -8.44
N SER A 155 -5.83 -1.29 -8.59
CA SER A 155 -6.53 -2.08 -9.61
C SER A 155 -6.45 -1.35 -10.95
N GLN A 156 -6.17 -2.06 -12.04
CA GLN A 156 -6.47 -1.51 -13.36
C GLN A 156 -7.99 -1.45 -13.54
N PRO A 157 -8.56 -0.40 -14.15
CA PRO A 157 -9.92 -0.49 -14.66
C PRO A 157 -9.95 -1.58 -15.73
N VAL A 158 -10.82 -2.57 -15.57
CA VAL A 158 -11.09 -3.56 -16.63
C VAL A 158 -11.62 -2.77 -17.82
N SER A 159 -10.94 -2.82 -18.96
CA SER A 159 -11.48 -2.29 -20.20
C SER A 159 -12.80 -3.00 -20.47
N ARG A 160 -13.87 -2.24 -20.73
CA ARG A 160 -15.24 -2.72 -20.98
C ARG A 160 -15.37 -3.74 -22.14
N GLN A 161 -14.26 -4.06 -22.82
CA GLN A 161 -14.17 -5.08 -23.88
C GLN A 161 -13.97 -6.50 -23.35
N ASP A 162 -13.50 -6.69 -22.11
CA ASP A 162 -13.26 -8.03 -21.54
C ASP A 162 -14.43 -8.55 -20.69
N ALA A 163 -15.56 -7.83 -20.69
CA ALA A 163 -16.75 -8.14 -19.90
C ALA A 163 -17.96 -8.59 -20.76
N ALA A 164 -17.72 -8.96 -22.02
CA ALA A 164 -18.73 -9.41 -22.99
C ALA A 164 -18.52 -10.87 -23.37
#